data_AF-A0A972ULI8-F1
#
_entry.id   AF-A0A972ULI8-F1
#
_cell.length_a   1.000
_cell.length_b   1.000
_cell.length_c   1.000
_cell.angle_alpha   90.00
_cell.angle_beta   90.00
_cell.angle_gamma   90.00
#
_symmetry.space_group_name_H-M   'P 1'
#
loop_
_entity.id
_entity.type
_entity.pdbx_description
1 polymer ?
#
loop_
_entity_poly.entity_id
_entity_poly.type
_entity_poly.pdbx_seq_one_letter_code
_entity_poly.pdbx_strand_id
1 'polypeptide(L)'
;MTVLSRAETALKSWVGWVCAHAGLVLVLTFLATLACGYYVAVNIGINTDTSKMLASDLPYQEANRKIDQLFPATDSNLVVVVDGKNPDHVERAAASLATALAKDTDSFARVFYPQGDKFFKKNGLLYLSTEDLGVLSDRLAQAQPLIGALRRDPSLRGLADVLGLALGEAAKGRG
;
A
#
# COMPACT_ATOMS: atom_id res chain seq x y z
N MET A 1 -64.37 -6.16 -15.20
CA MET A 1 -64.96 -5.40 -14.07
C MET A 1 -65.05 -6.17 -12.74
N THR A 2 -64.86 -7.49 -12.70
CA THR A 2 -65.02 -8.31 -11.47
C THR A 2 -63.80 -8.34 -10.54
N VAL A 3 -62.58 -8.14 -11.06
CA VAL A 3 -61.33 -8.18 -10.26
C VAL A 3 -61.19 -6.95 -9.35
N LEU A 4 -61.55 -5.76 -9.85
CA LEU A 4 -61.50 -4.51 -9.08
C LEU A 4 -62.48 -4.53 -7.89
N SER A 5 -63.69 -5.06 -8.09
CA SER A 5 -64.71 -5.22 -7.03
C SER A 5 -64.28 -6.20 -5.94
N ARG A 6 -63.60 -7.31 -6.31
CA ARG A 6 -63.06 -8.28 -5.35
C ARG A 6 -61.91 -7.69 -4.53
N ALA A 7 -61.01 -6.94 -5.16
CA ALA A 7 -59.92 -6.25 -4.46
C ALA A 7 -60.43 -5.22 -3.45
N GLU A 8 -61.46 -4.44 -3.81
CA GLU A 8 -62.06 -3.44 -2.93
C GLU A 8 -62.74 -4.09 -1.71
N THR A 9 -63.46 -5.19 -1.94
CA THR A 9 -64.12 -5.95 -0.86
C THR A 9 -63.09 -6.60 0.07
N ALA A 10 -61.99 -7.13 -0.49
CA ALA A 10 -60.89 -7.69 0.29
C ALA A 10 -60.18 -6.62 1.14
N LEU A 11 -59.94 -5.43 0.59
CA LEU A 11 -59.33 -4.32 1.33
C LEU A 11 -60.23 -3.85 2.48
N LYS A 12 -61.53 -3.66 2.22
CA LYS A 12 -62.52 -3.26 3.24
C LYS A 12 -62.61 -4.30 4.36
N SER A 13 -62.62 -5.59 4.01
CA SER A 13 -62.61 -6.69 4.98
C SER A 13 -61.34 -6.72 5.82
N TRP A 14 -60.17 -6.52 5.19
CA TRP A 14 -58.89 -6.45 5.89
C TRP A 14 -58.84 -5.25 6.85
N VAL A 15 -59.21 -4.05 6.39
CA VAL A 15 -59.24 -2.85 7.26
C VAL A 15 -60.23 -3.04 8.41
N GLY A 16 -61.41 -3.60 8.14
CA GLY A 16 -62.39 -3.93 9.17
C GLY A 16 -61.84 -4.90 10.22
N TRP A 17 -61.12 -5.93 9.78
CA TRP A 17 -60.47 -6.90 10.67
C TRP A 17 -59.36 -6.27 11.52
N VAL A 18 -58.54 -5.38 10.92
CA VAL A 18 -57.49 -4.63 11.61
C VAL A 18 -58.08 -3.69 12.66
N CYS A 19 -59.15 -2.96 12.33
CA CYS A 19 -59.84 -2.09 13.28
C CYS A 19 -60.49 -2.88 14.42
N ALA A 20 -61.10 -4.03 14.13
CA ALA A 20 -61.71 -4.90 15.13
C ALA A 20 -60.68 -5.54 16.09
N HIS A 21 -59.44 -5.73 15.63
CA HIS A 21 -58.34 -6.33 16.40
C HIS A 21 -57.20 -5.35 16.69
N ALA A 22 -57.50 -4.05 16.81
CA ALA A 22 -56.50 -2.98 16.87
C ALA A 22 -55.41 -3.19 17.95
N GLY A 23 -55.78 -3.69 19.13
CA GLY A 23 -54.82 -3.96 20.21
C GLY A 23 -53.82 -5.08 19.86
N LEU A 24 -54.29 -6.16 19.21
CA LEU A 24 -53.44 -7.26 18.78
C LEU A 24 -52.50 -6.81 17.66
N VAL A 25 -53.02 -6.05 16.69
CA VAL A 25 -52.22 -5.47 15.61
C VAL A 25 -51.12 -4.57 16.17
N LEU A 26 -51.42 -3.71 17.14
CA LEU A 26 -50.44 -2.81 17.75
C LEU A 26 -49.31 -3.58 18.44
N VAL A 27 -49.64 -4.60 19.24
CA VAL A 27 -48.63 -5.45 19.91
C VAL A 27 -47.78 -6.19 18.89
N LEU A 28 -48.39 -6.75 17.84
CA LEU A 28 -47.69 -7.51 16.82
C LEU A 28 -46.76 -6.62 15.98
N THR A 29 -47.22 -5.42 15.61
CA THR A 29 -46.37 -4.44 14.93
C THR A 29 -45.23 -3.98 15.83
N PHE A 30 -45.47 -3.73 17.11
CA PHE A 30 -44.43 -3.35 18.07
C PHE A 30 -43.37 -4.44 18.22
N LEU A 31 -43.78 -5.70 18.37
CA LEU A 31 -42.87 -6.85 18.41
C LEU A 31 -42.09 -7.01 17.11
N ALA A 32 -42.73 -6.84 15.95
CA ALA A 32 -42.06 -6.87 14.66
C ALA A 32 -41.03 -5.73 14.52
N THR A 33 -41.36 -4.52 14.97
CA THR A 33 -40.41 -3.39 15.00
C THR A 33 -39.21 -3.68 15.89
N LEU A 34 -39.43 -4.25 17.09
CA LEU A 34 -38.35 -4.68 17.99
C LEU A 34 -37.48 -5.77 17.37
N ALA A 35 -38.09 -6.78 16.74
CA ALA A 35 -37.37 -7.85 16.07
C ALA A 35 -36.54 -7.32 14.88
N CYS A 36 -37.11 -6.46 14.05
CA CYS A 36 -36.39 -5.80 12.95
C CYS A 36 -35.28 -4.90 13.47
N GLY A 37 -35.52 -4.12 14.53
CA GLY A 37 -34.52 -3.25 15.16
C GLY A 37 -33.36 -4.06 15.73
N TYR A 38 -33.65 -5.17 16.41
CA TYR A 38 -32.63 -6.10 16.91
C TYR A 38 -31.84 -6.73 15.76
N TYR A 39 -32.54 -7.21 14.72
CA TYR A 39 -31.90 -7.79 13.54
C TYR A 39 -30.96 -6.79 12.85
N VAL A 40 -31.41 -5.55 12.65
CA VAL A 40 -30.55 -4.49 12.09
C VAL A 40 -29.37 -4.21 13.02
N ALA A 41 -29.58 -4.09 14.33
CA ALA A 41 -28.50 -3.82 15.28
C ALA A 41 -27.42 -4.92 15.30
N VAL A 42 -27.78 -6.18 15.07
CA VAL A 42 -26.86 -7.32 15.06
C VAL A 42 -26.25 -7.58 13.68
N ASN A 43 -26.98 -7.29 12.59
CA ASN A 43 -26.57 -7.67 11.23
C ASN A 43 -26.11 -6.50 10.36
N ILE A 44 -26.13 -5.26 10.86
CA ILE A 44 -25.64 -4.11 10.08
C ILE A 44 -24.11 -4.17 9.94
N GLY A 45 -23.64 -4.47 8.73
CA GLY A 45 -22.23 -4.44 8.36
C GLY A 45 -22.01 -3.40 7.26
N ILE A 46 -21.05 -2.50 7.46
CA ILE A 46 -20.64 -1.56 6.42
C ILE A 46 -19.59 -2.25 5.55
N ASN A 47 -19.89 -2.40 4.26
CA ASN A 47 -18.94 -2.94 3.30
C ASN A 47 -18.21 -1.79 2.60
N THR A 48 -16.92 -1.63 2.89
CA THR A 48 -16.05 -0.59 2.28
C THR A 48 -15.35 -1.08 1.01
N ASP A 49 -15.64 -2.29 0.55
CA ASP A 49 -15.10 -2.86 -0.68
C ASP A 49 -15.79 -2.25 -1.90
N THR A 50 -15.08 -1.34 -2.57
CA THR A 50 -15.56 -0.64 -3.77
C THR A 50 -15.80 -1.58 -4.95
N SER A 51 -15.13 -2.74 -5.00
CA SER A 51 -15.33 -3.72 -6.08
C SER A 51 -16.73 -4.34 -6.05
N LYS A 52 -17.33 -4.44 -4.86
CA LYS A 52 -18.68 -4.98 -4.63
C LYS A 52 -19.79 -3.97 -4.89
N MET A 53 -19.45 -2.73 -5.26
CA MET A 53 -20.43 -1.74 -5.73
C MET A 53 -20.87 -2.00 -7.17
N LEU A 54 -20.09 -2.78 -7.92
CA LEU A 54 -20.33 -3.12 -9.32
C LEU A 54 -20.72 -4.60 -9.46
N ALA A 55 -21.39 -4.92 -10.56
CA ALA A 55 -21.87 -6.28 -10.82
C ALA A 55 -20.69 -7.28 -10.91
N SER A 56 -20.88 -8.45 -10.29
CA SER A 56 -19.82 -9.44 -10.10
C SER A 56 -19.40 -10.21 -11.36
N ASP A 57 -20.18 -10.08 -12.42
CA ASP A 57 -20.09 -10.77 -13.71
C ASP A 57 -19.37 -9.94 -14.79
N LEU A 58 -18.87 -8.76 -14.44
CA LEU A 58 -18.10 -7.93 -15.36
C LEU A 58 -16.78 -8.62 -15.73
N PRO A 59 -16.34 -8.59 -17.01
CA PRO A 59 -15.14 -9.28 -17.47
C PRO A 59 -13.86 -8.94 -16.69
N TYR A 60 -13.71 -7.68 -16.25
CA TYR A 60 -12.54 -7.28 -15.45
C TYR A 60 -12.55 -7.91 -14.05
N GLN A 61 -13.73 -8.16 -13.45
CA GLN A 61 -13.81 -8.80 -12.13
C GLN A 61 -13.43 -10.28 -12.20
N GLU A 62 -13.80 -10.96 -13.28
CA GLU A 62 -13.35 -12.33 -13.52
C GLU A 62 -11.83 -12.39 -13.71
N ALA A 63 -11.27 -11.45 -14.50
CA ALA A 63 -9.83 -11.33 -14.66
C ALA A 63 -9.11 -11.02 -13.33
N ASN A 64 -9.67 -10.13 -12.50
CA ASN A 64 -9.08 -9.79 -11.21
C ASN A 64 -9.09 -11.00 -10.27
N ARG A 65 -10.23 -11.69 -10.12
CA ARG A 65 -10.31 -12.94 -9.34
C ARG A 65 -9.29 -13.98 -9.79
N LYS A 66 -9.04 -14.07 -11.11
CA LYS A 66 -8.04 -14.99 -11.65
C LYS A 66 -6.61 -14.58 -11.26
N ILE A 67 -6.30 -13.29 -11.27
CA ILE A 67 -5.02 -12.76 -10.77
C ILE A 67 -4.87 -13.05 -9.28
N ASP A 68 -5.90 -12.75 -8.48
CA ASP A 68 -5.90 -12.95 -7.02
C ASP A 68 -5.69 -14.44 -6.66
N GLN A 69 -6.31 -15.35 -7.41
CA GLN A 69 -6.12 -16.80 -7.27
C GLN A 69 -4.70 -17.28 -7.65
N LEU A 70 -4.11 -16.70 -8.71
CA LEU A 70 -2.77 -17.09 -9.18
C LEU A 70 -1.65 -16.45 -8.34
N PHE A 71 -1.92 -15.29 -7.73
CA PHE A 71 -0.95 -14.50 -6.98
C PHE A 71 -1.49 -14.05 -5.62
N PRO A 72 -1.85 -14.98 -4.72
CA PRO A 72 -2.47 -14.66 -3.43
C PRO A 72 -1.56 -13.84 -2.50
N ALA A 73 -0.26 -13.81 -2.76
CA ALA A 73 0.71 -12.98 -2.03
C ALA A 73 0.66 -11.49 -2.43
N THR A 74 -0.12 -11.12 -3.45
CA THR A 74 -0.28 -9.72 -3.89
C THR A 74 -1.47 -9.04 -3.20
N ASP A 75 -2.40 -9.82 -2.67
CA ASP A 75 -3.57 -9.31 -1.97
C ASP A 75 -3.19 -8.64 -0.66
N SER A 76 -3.81 -7.49 -0.41
CA SER A 76 -3.68 -6.72 0.84
C SER A 76 -2.25 -6.22 1.15
N ASN A 77 -1.46 -5.92 0.13
CA ASN A 77 -0.14 -5.32 0.32
C ASN A 77 -0.23 -3.85 0.77
N LEU A 78 0.48 -3.52 1.84
CA LEU A 78 0.69 -2.15 2.28
C LEU A 78 1.99 -1.60 1.71
N VAL A 79 1.90 -0.52 0.93
CA VAL A 79 3.08 0.20 0.42
C VAL A 79 3.38 1.36 1.34
N VAL A 80 4.59 1.37 1.91
CA VAL A 80 5.08 2.46 2.76
C VAL A 80 6.16 3.23 1.99
N VAL A 81 5.95 4.54 1.85
CA VAL A 81 6.91 5.44 1.19
C VAL A 81 7.63 6.25 2.26
N VAL A 82 8.96 6.16 2.28
CA VAL A 82 9.83 6.98 3.14
C VAL A 82 10.42 8.08 2.28
N ASP A 83 10.08 9.33 2.60
CA ASP A 83 10.56 10.51 1.87
C ASP A 83 11.47 11.37 2.77
N GLY A 84 12.40 12.09 2.15
CA GLY A 84 13.34 12.96 2.83
C GLY A 84 14.32 13.64 1.88
N LYS A 85 14.87 14.77 2.32
CA LYS A 85 15.76 15.62 1.50
C LYS A 85 17.12 15.00 1.18
N ASN A 86 17.57 14.04 1.98
CA ASN A 86 18.87 13.40 1.83
C ASN A 86 18.68 11.89 1.58
N PRO A 87 19.10 11.37 0.42
CA PRO A 87 18.99 9.96 0.06
C PRO A 87 19.60 9.00 1.10
N ASP A 88 20.76 9.34 1.67
CA ASP A 88 21.46 8.48 2.64
C ASP A 88 20.71 8.35 3.96
N HIS A 89 19.98 9.41 4.35
CA HIS A 89 19.13 9.38 5.54
C HIS A 89 17.84 8.60 5.27
N VAL A 90 17.25 8.77 4.08
CA VAL A 90 16.07 8.01 3.65
C VAL A 90 16.37 6.52 3.60
N GLU A 91 17.50 6.10 3.00
CA GLU A 91 17.87 4.69 2.93
C GLU A 91 18.05 4.07 4.33
N ARG A 92 18.74 4.78 5.23
CA ARG A 92 18.94 4.32 6.62
C ARG A 92 17.62 4.22 7.39
N ALA A 93 16.73 5.20 7.22
CA ALA A 93 15.42 5.20 7.86
C ALA A 93 14.54 4.06 7.33
N ALA A 94 14.47 3.88 6.01
CA ALA A 94 13.73 2.80 5.36
C ALA A 94 14.26 1.41 5.78
N ALA A 95 15.58 1.23 5.82
CA ALA A 95 16.19 -0.02 6.27
C ALA A 95 15.90 -0.33 7.76
N SER A 96 15.95 0.69 8.62
CA SER A 96 15.60 0.56 10.04
C SER A 96 14.13 0.19 10.21
N LEU A 97 13.24 0.86 9.50
CA LEU A 97 11.80 0.58 9.49
C LEU A 97 11.50 -0.84 9.01
N ALA A 98 12.08 -1.26 7.89
CA ALA A 98 11.91 -2.61 7.36
C ALA A 98 12.39 -3.67 8.35
N THR A 99 13.51 -3.43 9.03
CA THR A 99 14.03 -4.33 10.06
C THR A 99 13.13 -4.38 11.30
N ALA A 100 12.53 -3.26 11.69
CA ALA A 100 11.59 -3.21 12.81
C ALA A 100 10.30 -3.97 12.49
N LEU A 101 9.72 -3.75 11.30
CA LEU A 101 8.49 -4.42 10.86
C LEU A 101 8.71 -5.93 10.68
N ALA A 102 9.88 -6.34 10.16
CA ALA A 102 10.20 -7.76 9.97
C ALA A 102 10.31 -8.55 11.28
N LYS A 103 10.41 -7.90 12.44
CA LYS A 103 10.41 -8.55 13.76
C LYS A 103 9.01 -8.89 14.25
N ASP A 104 7.99 -8.18 13.78
CA ASP A 104 6.59 -8.44 14.13
C ASP A 104 5.97 -9.37 13.08
N THR A 105 6.22 -10.67 13.27
CA THR A 105 5.69 -11.71 12.39
C THR A 105 4.22 -12.01 12.61
N ASP A 106 3.65 -11.55 13.74
CA ASP A 106 2.23 -11.75 14.06
C ASP A 106 1.36 -10.77 13.25
N SER A 107 1.81 -9.52 13.12
CA SER A 107 1.13 -8.51 12.30
C SER A 107 1.53 -8.56 10.82
N PHE A 108 2.76 -8.94 10.50
CA PHE A 108 3.29 -8.90 9.12
C PHE A 108 3.87 -10.25 8.69
N ALA A 109 3.19 -10.93 7.77
CA ALA A 109 3.67 -12.21 7.22
C ALA A 109 4.98 -12.07 6.42
N ARG A 110 5.17 -10.93 5.73
CA ARG A 110 6.36 -10.64 4.94
C ARG A 110 6.58 -9.15 4.83
N VAL A 111 7.83 -8.72 5.04
CA VAL A 111 8.27 -7.35 4.76
C VAL A 111 9.26 -7.39 3.62
N PHE A 112 9.01 -6.61 2.57
CA PHE A 112 9.87 -6.54 1.40
C PHE A 112 10.38 -5.11 1.20
N TYR A 113 11.70 -4.94 1.23
CA TYR A 113 12.37 -3.67 0.96
C TYR A 113 13.32 -3.85 -0.24
N PRO A 114 12.86 -3.53 -1.47
CA PRO A 114 13.59 -3.83 -2.71
C PRO A 114 15.01 -3.24 -2.73
N GLN A 115 15.16 -1.98 -2.32
CA GLN A 115 16.44 -1.26 -2.35
C GLN A 115 17.44 -1.78 -1.30
N GLY A 116 16.94 -2.44 -0.25
CA GLY A 116 17.77 -3.06 0.78
C GLY A 116 18.27 -4.45 0.43
N ASP A 117 17.77 -5.05 -0.65
CA ASP A 117 18.06 -6.44 -0.99
C ASP A 117 19.55 -6.61 -1.35
N LYS A 118 20.18 -7.64 -0.77
CA LYS A 118 21.61 -7.93 -0.98
C LYS A 118 21.92 -8.20 -2.46
N PHE A 119 20.98 -8.80 -3.20
CA PHE A 119 21.11 -9.04 -4.62
C PHE A 119 21.24 -7.73 -5.38
N PHE A 120 20.35 -6.77 -5.16
CA PHE A 120 20.40 -5.48 -5.85
C PHE A 120 21.57 -4.62 -5.38
N LYS A 121 21.94 -4.65 -4.09
CA LYS A 121 23.15 -3.95 -3.62
C LYS A 121 24.43 -4.46 -4.26
N LYS A 122 24.52 -5.77 -4.53
CA LYS A 122 25.71 -6.37 -5.17
C LYS A 122 25.68 -6.21 -6.69
N ASN A 123 24.52 -6.35 -7.30
CA ASN A 123 24.37 -6.45 -8.76
C ASN A 123 23.75 -5.20 -9.40
N GLY A 124 23.55 -4.12 -8.65
CA GLY A 124 22.83 -2.93 -9.13
C GLY A 124 23.45 -2.31 -10.38
N LEU A 125 24.78 -2.37 -10.53
CA LEU A 125 25.47 -1.87 -11.72
C LEU A 125 25.16 -2.68 -12.99
N LEU A 126 24.67 -3.93 -12.88
CA LEU A 126 24.28 -4.74 -14.03
C LEU A 126 22.99 -4.25 -14.70
N TYR A 127 22.28 -3.31 -14.07
CA TYR A 127 21.09 -2.67 -14.64
C TYR A 127 21.43 -1.40 -15.45
N LEU A 128 22.70 -1.00 -15.51
CA LEU A 128 23.17 0.09 -16.37
C LEU A 128 23.43 -0.41 -17.80
N SER A 129 23.35 0.50 -18.76
CA SER A 129 23.83 0.23 -20.12
C SER A 129 25.35 0.01 -20.13
N THR A 130 25.86 -0.66 -21.17
CA THR A 130 27.31 -0.85 -21.35
C THR A 130 28.06 0.46 -21.46
N GLU A 131 27.46 1.45 -22.11
CA GLU A 131 27.98 2.80 -22.29
C GLU A 131 28.08 3.53 -20.95
N ASP A 132 27.00 3.55 -20.16
CA ASP A 132 26.98 4.20 -18.84
C ASP A 132 27.95 3.53 -17.87
N LEU A 133 28.04 2.19 -17.94
CA LEU A 133 28.97 1.43 -17.11
C LEU A 133 30.43 1.76 -17.46
N GLY A 134 30.74 1.93 -18.75
CA GLY A 134 32.05 2.39 -19.21
C GLY A 134 32.39 3.78 -18.66
N VAL A 135 31.48 4.75 -18.83
CA VAL A 135 31.65 6.12 -18.31
C VAL A 135 31.83 6.11 -16.79
N LEU A 136 31.05 5.32 -16.06
CA LEU A 136 31.14 5.20 -14.62
C LEU A 136 32.50 4.60 -14.19
N SER A 137 32.95 3.55 -14.87
CA SER A 137 34.24 2.92 -14.63
C SER A 137 35.39 3.89 -14.83
N ASP A 138 35.38 4.66 -15.92
CA ASP A 138 36.42 5.67 -16.20
C ASP A 138 36.42 6.78 -15.15
N ARG A 139 35.25 7.26 -14.73
CA ARG A 139 35.13 8.27 -13.65
C ARG A 139 35.66 7.74 -12.32
N LEU A 140 35.34 6.49 -11.97
CA LEU A 140 35.84 5.84 -10.76
C LEU A 140 37.36 5.66 -10.81
N ALA A 141 37.91 5.29 -11.97
CA ALA A 141 39.35 5.16 -12.18
C ALA A 141 40.07 6.50 -11.99
N GLN A 142 39.56 7.58 -12.58
CA GLN A 142 40.10 8.93 -12.42
C GLN A 142 40.03 9.42 -10.97
N ALA A 143 38.98 9.04 -10.23
CA ALA A 143 38.78 9.42 -8.83
C ALA A 143 39.58 8.55 -7.83
N GLN A 144 40.29 7.50 -8.26
CA GLN A 144 41.02 6.58 -7.36
C GLN A 144 41.95 7.28 -6.36
N PRO A 145 42.75 8.30 -6.73
CA PRO A 145 43.62 8.98 -5.76
C PRO A 145 42.82 9.64 -4.63
N LEU A 146 41.71 10.31 -4.98
CA LEU A 146 40.80 10.94 -4.01
C LEU A 146 40.13 9.88 -3.12
N ILE A 147 39.59 8.82 -3.71
CA ILE A 147 38.94 7.73 -2.98
C ILE A 147 39.94 7.03 -2.03
N GLY A 148 41.18 6.82 -2.48
CA GLY A 148 42.23 6.20 -1.68
C GLY A 148 42.61 7.05 -0.47
N ALA A 149 42.72 8.36 -0.64
CA ALA A 149 43.01 9.28 0.46
C ALA A 149 41.84 9.39 1.45
N LEU A 150 40.59 9.51 0.97
CA LEU A 150 39.38 9.53 1.81
C LEU A 150 39.17 8.22 2.57
N ARG A 151 39.54 7.08 1.97
CA ARG A 151 39.50 5.78 2.67
C ARG A 151 40.48 5.74 3.85
N ARG A 152 41.61 6.43 3.73
CA ARG A 152 42.66 6.48 4.76
C ARG A 152 42.29 7.44 5.90
N ASP A 153 41.67 8.57 5.58
CA ASP A 153 41.14 9.52 6.56
C ASP A 153 39.76 10.06 6.11
N PRO A 154 38.66 9.43 6.55
CA PRO A 154 37.29 9.84 6.20
C PRO A 154 36.80 10.99 7.09
N SER A 155 37.62 12.01 7.30
CA SER A 155 37.28 13.20 8.07
C SER A 155 37.29 14.47 7.21
N LEU A 156 36.68 15.55 7.71
CA LEU A 156 36.74 16.86 7.06
C LEU A 156 38.17 17.37 6.91
N ARG A 157 39.05 16.99 7.84
CA ARG A 157 40.48 17.31 7.77
C ARG A 157 41.15 16.59 6.63
N GLY A 158 40.99 15.26 6.55
CA GLY A 158 41.55 14.46 5.46
C GLY A 158 41.06 14.91 4.09
N LEU A 159 39.78 15.27 3.96
CA LEU A 159 39.24 15.86 2.73
C LEU A 159 39.89 17.21 2.40
N ALA A 160 40.03 18.12 3.38
CA ALA A 160 40.66 19.42 3.18
C ALA A 160 42.14 19.30 2.76
N ASP A 161 42.86 18.33 3.32
CA ASP A 161 44.26 18.06 2.97
C ASP A 161 44.39 17.60 1.51
N VAL A 162 43.49 16.72 1.03
CA VAL A 162 43.48 16.25 -0.37
C VAL A 162 43.12 17.37 -1.34
N LEU A 163 42.14 18.21 -0.99
CA LEU A 163 41.78 19.38 -1.79
C LEU A 163 42.94 20.39 -1.85
N GLY A 164 43.65 20.59 -0.73
CA GLY A 164 44.87 21.41 -0.67
C GLY A 164 45.97 20.90 -1.59
N LEU A 165 46.23 19.59 -1.60
CA LEU A 165 47.20 18.96 -2.50
C LEU A 165 46.83 19.11 -3.97
N ALA A 166 45.55 18.89 -4.32
CA ALA A 166 45.08 19.05 -5.70
C ALA A 166 45.18 20.50 -6.21
N LEU A 167 44.84 21.48 -5.36
CA LEU A 167 44.98 22.91 -5.67
C LEU A 167 46.45 23.33 -5.79
N GLY A 168 47.33 22.79 -4.95
CA GLY A 168 48.77 23.05 -4.98
C GLY A 168 49.44 22.54 -6.26
N GLU A 169 49.08 21.34 -6.73
CA GLU A 169 49.58 20.78 -8.00
C GLU A 169 49.02 21.54 -9.22
N ALA A 170 47.75 21.93 -9.19
CA ALA A 170 47.15 22.75 -10.25
C ALA A 170 47.79 24.14 -10.36
N ALA A 171 48.29 24.71 -9.25
CA ALA A 171 49.03 25.96 -9.24
C ALA A 171 50.47 25.81 -9.76
N LYS A 172 51.12 24.65 -9.54
CA LYS A 172 52.46 24.34 -10.05
C LYS A 172 52.50 24.05 -11.55
N GLY A 173 51.47 23.42 -12.11
CA GLY A 173 51.40 23.09 -13.55
C GLY A 173 51.13 24.28 -14.49
N ARG A 174 51.13 25.52 -13.97
CA ARG A 174 50.80 26.75 -14.72
C ARG A 174 51.96 27.75 -14.83
N GLY A 175 53.17 27.37 -14.42
CA GLY A 175 54.43 28.12 -14.61
C GLY A 175 55.42 27.31 -15.42
#